data_AF-A0A7X9BRW7-F1
#
_entry.id   AF-A0A7X9BRW7-F1
#
_cell.length_a   1.000
_cell.length_b   1.000
_cell.length_c   1.000
_cell.angle_alpha   90.00
_cell.angle_beta   90.00
_cell.angle_gamma   90.00
#
_symmetry.space_group_name_H-M   'P 1'
#
loop_
_entity.id
_entity.type
_entity.pdbx_description
1 polymer ?
#
loop_
_entity_poly.entity_id
_entity_poly.type
_entity_poly.pdbx_seq_one_letter_code
_entity_poly.pdbx_strand_id
1 'polypeptide(L)' 'MELEKKSIYKCNDIQLCKCGSTYIVEQVDKETQTFDNPLIAWNYFWGVVDFQTRKKIGDTLESQGRCRYTGKRKEEVYNG' A
#
# COMPACT_ATOMS: atom_id res chain seq x y z
N MET A 1 -25.39 -9.85 -18.83
CA MET A 1 -24.15 -9.27 -19.42
C MET A 1 -23.13 -9.28 -18.31
N GLU A 2 -22.08 -10.09 -18.44
CA GLU A 2 -21.01 -10.16 -17.43
C GLU A 2 -20.18 -8.87 -17.54
N LEU A 3 -20.00 -8.15 -16.43
CA LEU A 3 -19.24 -6.91 -16.44
C LEU A 3 -17.76 -7.25 -16.49
N GLU A 4 -17.07 -6.78 -17.53
CA GLU A 4 -15.63 -7.00 -17.67
C GLU A 4 -14.87 -6.24 -16.58
N LYS A 5 -14.06 -6.97 -15.81
CA LYS A 5 -13.13 -6.39 -14.82
C LYS A 5 -11.83 -6.02 -15.52
N LYS A 6 -11.50 -4.73 -15.54
CA LYS A 6 -10.27 -4.20 -16.14
C LYS A 6 -9.33 -3.67 -15.07
N SER A 7 -8.08 -4.15 -15.04
CA SER A 7 -7.03 -3.56 -14.21
C SER A 7 -6.69 -2.16 -14.72
N ILE A 8 -6.69 -1.18 -13.83
CA ILE A 8 -6.34 0.22 -14.10
C ILE A 8 -4.91 0.48 -13.64
N TYR A 9 -4.58 0.03 -12.43
CA TYR A 9 -3.26 0.17 -11.84
C TYR A 9 -2.87 -1.09 -11.08
N LYS A 10 -1.58 -1.42 -11.12
CA LYS A 10 -0.99 -2.53 -10.37
C LYS A 10 0.33 -2.08 -9.78
N CYS A 11 0.53 -2.33 -8.49
CA CYS A 11 1.78 -2.08 -7.80
C CYS A 11 2.05 -3.26 -6.86
N ASN A 12 3.11 -4.03 -7.12
CA ASN A 12 3.41 -5.24 -6.34
C ASN A 12 2.17 -6.17 -6.20
N ASP A 13 1.76 -6.41 -4.97
CA ASP A 13 0.71 -7.34 -4.54
C ASP A 13 -0.68 -6.68 -4.42
N ILE A 14 -0.82 -5.43 -4.91
CA ILE A 14 -2.09 -4.71 -4.93
C ILE A 14 -2.45 -4.22 -6.34
N GLN A 15 -3.72 -4.30 -6.67
CA GLN A 15 -4.26 -3.77 -7.92
C GLN A 15 -5.58 -3.01 -7.72
N LEU A 16 -5.76 -1.96 -8.49
CA LEU A 16 -7.00 -1.22 -8.64
C LEU A 16 -7.63 -1.57 -9.98
N CYS A 17 -8.86 -2.08 -9.95
CA CYS A 17 -9.63 -2.53 -11.09
C CYS A 17 -10.92 -1.70 -11.23
N LYS A 18 -11.46 -1.62 -12.45
CA LYS A 18 -12.81 -1.13 -12.74
C LYS A 18 -13.67 -2.28 -13.23
N CYS A 19 -14.85 -2.44 -12.66
CA CYS A 19 -15.84 -3.43 -13.07
C CYS A 19 -17.20 -2.72 -13.18
N GLY A 20 -17.68 -2.48 -14.41
CA GLY A 20 -18.87 -1.66 -14.64
C GLY A 20 -18.71 -0.23 -14.09
N SER A 21 -19.60 0.16 -13.15
CA SER A 21 -19.59 1.45 -12.45
C SER A 21 -18.74 1.45 -11.17
N THR A 22 -18.21 0.29 -10.78
CA THR A 22 -17.57 0.09 -9.48
C THR A 22 -16.06 -0.04 -9.62
N TYR A 23 -15.34 0.35 -8.56
CA TYR A 23 -13.89 0.28 -8.44
C TYR A 23 -13.53 -0.74 -7.37
N ILE A 24 -12.57 -1.61 -7.66
CA ILE A 24 -12.22 -2.75 -6.82
C ILE A 24 -10.74 -2.69 -6.52
N VAL A 25 -10.35 -2.70 -5.25
CA VAL A 25 -8.96 -2.82 -4.80
C VAL A 25 -8.74 -4.23 -4.29
N GLU A 26 -7.91 -4.98 -5.00
CA GLU A 26 -7.56 -6.36 -4.68
C GLU A 26 -6.13 -6.42 -4.15
N GLN A 27 -5.93 -7.15 -3.07
CA GLN A 27 -4.66 -7.33 -2.38
C GLN A 27 -4.43 -8.83 -2.19
N VAL A 28 -3.21 -9.31 -2.43
CA VAL A 28 -2.85 -10.72 -2.17
C VAL A 28 -3.11 -11.04 -0.68
N ASP A 29 -3.77 -12.17 -0.43
CA ASP A 29 -4.11 -12.67 0.92
C ASP A 29 -4.95 -11.73 1.79
N LYS A 30 -5.72 -10.83 1.17
CA LYS A 30 -6.61 -9.89 1.85
C LYS A 30 -7.98 -9.82 1.20
N GLU A 31 -8.96 -9.41 1.99
CA GLU A 31 -10.30 -9.15 1.49
C GLU A 31 -10.29 -8.00 0.47
N THR A 32 -10.97 -8.24 -0.64
CA THR A 32 -11.15 -7.25 -1.69
C THR A 32 -12.05 -6.13 -1.21
N GLN A 33 -11.68 -4.89 -1.52
CA GLN A 33 -12.45 -3.70 -1.18
C GLN A 33 -13.12 -3.10 -2.41
N THR A 34 -14.36 -2.67 -2.28
CA THR A 34 -15.19 -2.20 -3.39
C THR A 34 -15.69 -0.78 -3.11
N PHE A 35 -15.68 0.07 -4.13
CA PHE A 35 -15.97 1.50 -4.03
C PHE A 35 -16.77 1.99 -5.23
N ASP A 36 -17.73 2.88 -5.01
CA ASP A 36 -18.47 3.52 -6.11
C ASP A 36 -17.77 4.80 -6.62
N ASN A 37 -16.89 5.39 -5.81
CA ASN A 37 -16.17 6.60 -6.14
C ASN A 37 -14.69 6.29 -6.49
N PRO A 38 -14.20 6.67 -7.69
CA PRO A 38 -12.82 6.39 -8.10
C PRO A 38 -11.77 7.06 -7.21
N LEU A 39 -12.04 8.26 -6.68
CA LEU A 39 -11.09 8.98 -5.85
C LEU A 39 -10.93 8.34 -4.48
N ILE A 40 -12.01 7.77 -3.93
CA ILE A 40 -11.96 7.01 -2.67
C ILE A 40 -11.18 5.71 -2.89
N ALA A 41 -11.45 4.99 -3.98
CA ALA A 41 -10.70 3.79 -4.35
C ALA A 41 -9.20 4.08 -4.55
N TRP A 42 -8.87 5.20 -5.19
CA TRP A 42 -7.51 5.67 -5.41
C TRP A 42 -6.78 6.00 -4.10
N ASN A 43 -7.44 6.74 -3.20
CA ASN A 43 -6.87 7.07 -1.90
C ASN A 43 -6.62 5.81 -1.07
N TYR A 44 -7.55 4.85 -1.08
CA TYR A 44 -7.37 3.57 -0.41
C TYR A 44 -6.19 2.79 -1.00
N PHE A 45 -6.13 2.67 -2.34
CA PHE A 45 -5.03 2.01 -3.05
C PHE A 45 -3.67 2.58 -2.65
N TRP A 46 -3.50 3.90 -2.70
CA TRP A 46 -2.23 4.54 -2.32
C TRP A 46 -1.92 4.46 -0.84
N GLY A 47 -2.94 4.51 0.03
CA GLY A 47 -2.75 4.31 1.46
C GLY A 47 -2.14 2.95 1.77
N VAL A 48 -2.60 1.89 1.08
CA VAL A 48 -2.02 0.56 1.23
C VAL A 48 -0.60 0.48 0.65
N VAL A 49 -0.37 1.02 -0.55
CA VAL A 49 0.97 1.03 -1.18
C VAL A 49 1.98 1.75 -0.30
N ASP A 50 1.63 2.93 0.21
CA ASP A 50 2.48 3.73 1.10
C ASP A 50 2.78 2.98 2.40
N PHE A 51 1.75 2.41 3.05
CA PHE A 51 1.92 1.63 4.27
C PHE A 51 2.89 0.44 4.08
N GLN A 52 2.66 -0.38 3.05
CA GLN A 52 3.51 -1.55 2.78
C GLN A 52 4.95 -1.15 2.48
N THR A 53 5.13 -0.07 1.71
CA THR A 53 6.46 0.44 1.34
C THR A 53 7.19 0.98 2.57
N ARG A 54 6.53 1.79 3.41
CA ARG A 54 7.11 2.29 4.67
C ARG A 54 7.48 1.18 5.62
N LYS A 55 6.66 0.12 5.71
CA LYS A 55 6.98 -1.06 6.51
C LYS A 55 8.29 -1.70 6.03
N LYS A 56 8.42 -1.99 4.73
CA LYS A 56 9.64 -2.57 4.14
C LYS A 56 10.87 -1.68 4.37
N ILE A 57 10.73 -0.36 4.22
CA ILE A 57 11.81 0.60 4.50
C ILE A 57 12.20 0.53 5.98
N GLY A 58 11.23 0.56 6.89
CA GLY A 58 11.48 0.49 8.33
C GLY A 58 12.19 -0.79 8.75
N ASP A 59 11.74 -1.93 8.24
CA ASP A 59 12.33 -3.23 8.54
C ASP A 59 13.77 -3.33 7.97
N THR A 60 14.03 -2.71 6.82
CA THR A 60 15.38 -2.58 6.23
C THR A 60 16.29 -1.68 7.07
N LEU A 61 15.78 -0.58 7.60
CA LEU A 61 16.56 0.30 8.49
C LEU A 61 16.93 -0.42 9.79
N GLU A 62 15.98 -1.16 10.37
CA GLU A 62 16.20 -1.91 11.61
C GLU A 62 17.25 -3.00 11.45
N SER A 63 17.25 -3.72 10.32
CA SER A 63 18.28 -4.74 10.03
C SER A 63 19.68 -4.15 9.90
N GLN A 64 19.79 -2.85 9.60
CA GLN A 64 21.04 -2.09 9.55
C GLN A 64 21.40 -1.40 10.87
N GLY A 65 20.68 -1.67 11.96
CA GLY A 65 20.91 -1.04 13.27
C GLY A 65 20.46 0.43 13.36
N ARG A 66 19.61 0.88 12.43
CA ARG A 66 19.06 2.25 12.39
C ARG A 66 17.64 2.30 12.95
N CYS A 67 17.20 3.48 13.35
CA CYS A 67 15.82 3.72 13.74
C CYS A 67 14.90 3.73 12.51
N ARG A 68 13.80 2.95 12.54
CA ARG A 68 12.86 2.80 11.43
C ARG A 68 12.18 4.11 10.98
N TYR A 69 12.07 5.09 11.87
CA TYR A 69 11.34 6.34 11.61
C TYR A 69 12.26 7.50 11.20
N THR A 70 13.51 7.48 11.64
CA THR A 70 14.44 8.61 11.45
C THR A 70 15.65 8.28 10.59
N GLY A 71 15.94 6.98 10.38
CA GLY A 71 17.14 6.52 9.67
C GLY A 71 18.47 6.74 10.40
N LYS A 72 18.45 7.35 11.60
CA LYS A 72 19.63 7.57 12.45
C LYS A 72 20.11 6.26 13.07
N ARG A 73 21.41 6.17 13.40
CA ARG A 73 21.91 5.02 14.16
C ARG A 73 21.29 5.04 15.56
N LYS A 74 21.00 3.87 16.13
CA LYS A 74 20.39 3.79 17.47
C LYS A 74 21.23 4.50 18.54
N GLU A 75 22.55 4.48 18.43
CA GLU A 75 23.51 5.18 19.31
C GLU A 75 23.32 6.70 19.33
N GLU A 76 22.82 7.30 18.25
CA GLU A 76 22.60 8.75 18.12
C GLU A 76 21.24 9.18 18.67
N VAL A 77 20.35 8.24 18.99
CA VAL A 77 18.97 8.51 19.46
C VAL A 77 18.89 8.53 20.99
N TYR A 78 19.78 7.81 21.69
CA TYR A 78 19.78 7.72 23.16
C TYR A 78 20.77 8.66 23.86
N ASN A 79 21.62 9.37 23.11
CA ASN A 79 22.64 10.28 23.64
C ASN A 79 22.31 11.77 23.39
N GLY A 80 21.06 12.10 23.08
CA GLY A 80 20.57 13.45 22.80
C GLY A 80 19.47 13.89 23.74
#